data_AF-K0KKE3-F1
#
_entry.id   AF-K0KKE3-F1
#
_cell.length_a   1.000
_cell.length_b   1.000
_cell.length_c   1.000
_cell.angle_alpha   90.00
_cell.angle_beta   90.00
_cell.angle_gamma   90.00
#
_symmetry.space_group_name_H-M   'P 1'
#
loop_
_entity.id
_entity.type
_entity.pdbx_description
1 polymer ?
#
loop_
_entity_poly.entity_id
_entity_poly.type
_entity_poly.pdbx_seq_one_letter_code
_entity_poly.pdbx_strand_id
1 'polypeptide(L)'
;MSNVDYDAYDEEEDSWVIYKLSEVVLKLVPKKYIKELFKMVASEEEIEPDIYYVYSFIYYVLTFKIKVPIKRVLWKFQNVMFFSRYKTQLCFKIIKNSDLIKSITKVIHHVKSSFNKLASNLNLIKAPQTKEPCTQFTACFPIEVWYLLVKDYNVNAGNLVRVNKQLCDFFAPVVYKSIHMDITIGSIDTLQTFYPHYCNFGSTYLFQPSSPYKMYKMLHDSQNFQYEFIDLIHTSSSNDNADNVSTRYIRNFKDVKNVFENTISNPNSLFKDFVKELTTSICFLDGFDKFTREGSNFAQTIQSLSNKTELNVLASDLNAFDTFELDEDYEYYIRRGIDFDLETLYWTIGDFTVRWYPYIKETLPESEFYRELTLPGIVQDDFKKDSKYRYQIFNAKSIEDIESSNPFQRWNEELQLNSRRSHRENNIHFKGAGSIKLQNRSFFSEVDSQHFLSNFVQSIASMNMKKTSKTSTLIFGSHDIETNYTDDTEEERRQNIQFSITPHMIIINGS
;
A
#
# COMPACT_ATOMS: atom_id res chain seq x y z
N MET A 1 9.96 -22.51 1.35
CA MET A 1 10.65 -22.74 0.07
C MET A 1 10.12 -21.70 -0.91
N SER A 2 10.77 -20.55 -0.93
CA SER A 2 10.52 -19.43 -1.83
C SER A 2 11.56 -19.50 -2.94
N ASN A 3 11.14 -19.90 -4.14
CA ASN A 3 11.97 -19.79 -5.35
C ASN A 3 12.08 -18.31 -5.69
N VAL A 4 13.22 -17.69 -5.39
CA VAL A 4 14.33 -17.36 -6.33
C VAL A 4 13.88 -16.35 -7.38
N ASP A 5 14.37 -15.12 -7.19
CA ASP A 5 14.54 -14.05 -8.19
C ASP A 5 15.26 -14.62 -9.42
N TYR A 6 14.60 -14.64 -10.59
CA TYR A 6 15.19 -15.15 -11.83
C TYR A 6 15.39 -14.11 -12.93
N ASP A 7 14.68 -12.98 -12.97
CA ASP A 7 14.60 -12.26 -14.25
C ASP A 7 15.72 -11.23 -14.54
N ALA A 8 16.38 -10.64 -13.53
CA ALA A 8 17.37 -9.57 -13.79
C ALA A 8 18.82 -10.06 -13.96
N TYR A 9 19.18 -11.21 -13.40
CA TYR A 9 20.51 -11.80 -13.55
C TYR A 9 20.62 -12.70 -14.79
N ASP A 10 19.52 -13.32 -15.24
CA ASP A 10 19.49 -14.13 -16.46
C ASP A 10 19.71 -13.29 -17.72
N GLU A 11 19.36 -11.99 -17.73
CA GLU A 11 19.51 -11.14 -18.93
C GLU A 11 20.97 -10.81 -19.27
N GLU A 12 21.87 -10.65 -18.29
CA GLU A 12 23.31 -10.45 -18.55
C GLU A 12 23.96 -11.73 -19.08
N GLU A 13 23.60 -12.89 -18.52
CA GLU A 13 24.13 -14.19 -18.95
C GLU A 13 23.59 -14.58 -20.33
N ASP A 14 22.28 -14.40 -20.58
CA ASP A 14 21.66 -14.60 -21.89
C ASP A 14 22.22 -13.63 -22.93
N SER A 15 22.47 -12.36 -22.57
CA SER A 15 23.05 -11.37 -23.51
C SER A 15 24.45 -11.78 -23.96
N TRP A 16 25.30 -12.25 -23.03
CA TRP A 16 26.64 -12.73 -23.41
C TRP A 16 26.60 -13.99 -24.28
N VAL A 17 25.71 -14.93 -23.97
CA VAL A 17 25.51 -16.15 -24.79
C VAL A 17 25.03 -15.79 -26.20
N ILE A 18 24.06 -14.88 -26.31
CA ILE A 18 23.54 -14.42 -27.60
C ILE A 18 24.65 -13.68 -28.37
N TYR A 19 25.44 -12.85 -27.71
CA TYR A 19 26.60 -12.19 -28.33
C TYR A 19 27.61 -13.19 -28.90
N LYS A 20 27.96 -14.23 -28.14
CA LYS A 20 28.84 -15.31 -28.62
C LYS A 20 28.24 -16.11 -29.76
N LEU A 21 26.94 -16.37 -29.72
CA LEU A 21 26.23 -17.03 -30.81
C LEU A 21 26.29 -16.17 -32.08
N SER A 22 26.12 -14.85 -31.97
CA SER A 22 26.25 -13.91 -33.09
C SER A 22 27.65 -13.89 -33.70
N GLU A 23 28.71 -13.93 -32.88
CA GLU A 23 30.09 -14.04 -33.37
C GLU A 23 30.30 -15.32 -34.18
N VAL A 24 29.74 -16.43 -33.71
CA VAL A 24 29.81 -17.73 -34.39
C VAL A 24 29.03 -17.71 -35.70
N VAL A 25 27.80 -17.16 -35.69
CA VAL A 25 26.97 -17.05 -36.89
C VAL A 25 27.66 -16.23 -37.98
N LEU A 26 28.28 -15.10 -37.64
CA LEU A 26 29.03 -14.28 -38.60
C LEU A 26 30.27 -14.98 -39.17
N LYS A 27 30.90 -15.86 -38.41
CA LYS A 27 32.07 -16.63 -38.87
C LYS A 27 31.71 -17.81 -39.75
N LEU A 28 30.57 -18.46 -39.48
CA LEU A 28 30.18 -19.72 -40.11
C LEU A 28 29.18 -19.57 -41.25
N VAL A 29 28.32 -18.54 -41.20
CA VAL A 29 27.25 -18.35 -42.18
C VAL A 29 27.66 -17.24 -43.16
N PRO A 30 27.72 -17.53 -44.48
CA PRO A 30 28.01 -16.49 -45.45
C PRO A 30 26.99 -15.35 -45.38
N LYS A 31 27.49 -14.10 -45.38
CA LYS A 31 26.69 -12.89 -45.22
C LYS A 31 25.45 -12.82 -46.11
N LYS A 32 25.51 -13.36 -47.34
CA LYS A 32 24.37 -13.44 -48.26
C LYS A 32 23.16 -14.13 -47.61
N TYR A 33 23.36 -15.23 -46.89
CA TYR A 33 22.26 -15.96 -46.26
C TYR A 33 21.71 -15.24 -45.02
N ILE A 34 22.57 -14.53 -44.29
CA ILE A 34 22.13 -13.70 -43.16
C ILE A 34 21.25 -12.54 -43.65
N LYS A 35 21.63 -11.91 -44.77
CA LYS A 35 20.80 -10.86 -45.41
C LYS A 35 19.43 -11.38 -45.82
N GLU A 36 19.36 -12.58 -46.43
CA GLU A 36 18.08 -13.21 -46.77
C GLU A 36 17.22 -13.50 -45.52
N LEU A 37 17.84 -13.93 -44.42
CA LEU A 37 17.15 -14.12 -43.14
C LEU A 37 16.60 -12.81 -42.57
N PHE A 38 17.34 -11.71 -42.65
CA PHE A 38 16.86 -10.39 -42.24
C PHE A 38 15.66 -9.95 -43.08
N LYS A 39 15.71 -10.13 -44.40
CA LYS A 39 14.61 -9.84 -45.34
C LYS A 39 13.34 -10.62 -45.03
N MET A 40 13.45 -11.87 -44.55
CA MET A 40 12.30 -12.70 -44.20
C MET A 40 11.58 -12.25 -42.92
N VAL A 41 12.23 -11.48 -42.04
CA VAL A 41 11.72 -11.21 -40.69
C VAL A 41 11.31 -9.76 -40.47
N ALA A 42 12.03 -8.74 -40.98
CA ALA A 42 11.72 -7.37 -40.53
C ALA A 42 12.20 -6.13 -41.34
N SER A 43 12.77 -6.17 -42.56
CA SER A 43 13.02 -4.90 -43.28
C SER A 43 13.15 -5.00 -44.81
N GLU A 44 12.59 -4.02 -45.52
CA GLU A 44 12.84 -3.78 -46.95
C GLU A 44 14.24 -3.18 -47.21
N GLU A 45 14.89 -2.63 -46.18
CA GLU A 45 16.24 -2.05 -46.29
C GLU A 45 17.34 -3.11 -46.31
N GLU A 46 18.29 -2.97 -47.24
CA GLU A 46 19.48 -3.84 -47.34
C GLU A 46 20.51 -3.49 -46.25
N ILE A 47 20.31 -4.04 -45.05
CA ILE A 47 21.24 -3.89 -43.93
C ILE A 47 22.43 -4.85 -44.12
N GLU A 48 23.66 -4.35 -43.95
CA GLU A 48 24.87 -5.18 -43.99
C GLU A 48 25.01 -5.97 -42.67
N PRO A 49 25.18 -7.31 -42.69
CA PRO A 49 25.31 -8.09 -41.47
C PRO A 49 26.61 -7.75 -40.75
N ASP A 50 26.47 -7.12 -39.58
CA ASP A 50 27.51 -6.97 -38.58
C ASP A 50 27.10 -7.64 -37.26
N ILE A 51 27.98 -7.59 -36.27
CA ILE A 51 27.76 -8.25 -34.98
C ILE A 51 26.55 -7.69 -34.25
N TYR A 52 26.29 -6.39 -34.40
CA TYR A 52 25.17 -5.73 -33.75
C TYR A 52 23.85 -6.18 -34.37
N TYR A 53 23.72 -6.15 -35.69
CA TYR A 53 22.49 -6.56 -36.37
C TYR A 53 22.21 -8.06 -36.21
N VAL A 54 23.24 -8.91 -36.24
CA VAL A 54 23.05 -10.35 -35.99
C VAL A 54 22.65 -10.61 -34.53
N TYR A 55 23.25 -9.90 -33.58
CA TYR A 55 22.84 -9.95 -32.17
C TYR A 55 21.38 -9.55 -31.99
N SER A 56 21.01 -8.36 -32.49
CA SER A 56 19.65 -7.84 -32.36
C SER A 56 18.63 -8.77 -33.02
N PHE A 57 18.96 -9.36 -34.17
CA PHE A 57 18.11 -10.33 -34.85
C PHE A 57 17.92 -11.62 -34.03
N ILE A 58 19.01 -12.23 -33.57
CA ILE A 58 18.94 -13.47 -32.79
C ILE A 58 18.20 -13.23 -31.48
N TYR A 59 18.50 -12.13 -30.80
CA TYR A 59 17.81 -11.69 -29.61
C TYR A 59 16.31 -11.54 -29.87
N TYR A 60 15.93 -10.82 -30.94
CA TYR A 60 14.54 -10.60 -31.30
C TYR A 60 13.79 -11.92 -31.56
N VAL A 61 14.39 -12.84 -32.33
CA VAL A 61 13.77 -14.14 -32.63
C VAL A 61 13.62 -14.99 -31.36
N LEU A 62 14.68 -15.12 -30.56
CA LEU A 62 14.65 -15.92 -29.34
C LEU A 62 13.65 -15.37 -28.32
N THR A 63 13.66 -14.04 -28.11
CA THR A 63 12.81 -13.39 -27.11
C THR A 63 11.36 -13.32 -27.58
N PHE A 64 11.08 -12.71 -28.73
CA PHE A 64 9.71 -12.39 -29.14
C PHE A 64 9.03 -13.50 -29.95
N LYS A 65 9.76 -14.25 -30.78
CA LYS A 65 9.15 -15.32 -31.59
C LYS A 65 9.12 -16.68 -30.89
N ILE A 66 9.99 -16.92 -29.89
CA ILE A 66 10.08 -18.21 -29.19
C ILE A 66 9.68 -18.11 -27.71
N LYS A 67 10.41 -17.34 -26.90
CA LYS A 67 10.18 -17.27 -25.44
C LYS A 67 8.79 -16.75 -25.10
N VAL A 68 8.34 -15.66 -25.74
CA VAL A 68 7.02 -15.05 -25.47
C VAL A 68 5.84 -16.00 -25.74
N PRO A 69 5.72 -16.66 -26.92
CA PRO A 69 4.65 -17.64 -27.14
C PRO A 69 4.65 -18.77 -26.11
N ILE A 70 5.82 -19.27 -25.71
CA ILE A 70 5.95 -20.28 -24.66
C ILE A 70 5.44 -19.73 -23.32
N LYS A 71 5.87 -18.53 -22.92
CA LYS A 71 5.38 -17.85 -21.70
C LYS A 71 3.86 -17.68 -21.72
N ARG A 72 3.27 -17.27 -22.85
CA ARG A 72 1.80 -17.16 -23.02
C ARG A 72 1.07 -18.49 -22.81
N VAL A 73 1.61 -19.60 -23.33
CA VAL A 73 1.03 -20.93 -23.13
C VAL A 73 1.12 -21.36 -21.66
N LEU A 74 2.29 -21.18 -21.04
CA LEU A 74 2.49 -21.49 -19.62
C LEU A 74 1.57 -20.65 -18.72
N TRP A 75 1.39 -19.37 -19.03
CA TRP A 75 0.51 -18.47 -18.29
C TRP A 75 -0.95 -18.90 -18.34
N LYS A 76 -1.45 -19.31 -19.52
CA LYS A 76 -2.81 -19.89 -19.63
C LYS A 76 -2.98 -21.10 -18.73
N PHE A 77 -1.98 -21.99 -18.67
CA PHE A 77 -2.01 -23.13 -17.76
C PHE A 77 -1.99 -22.70 -16.29
N GLN A 78 -1.16 -21.74 -15.93
CA GLN A 78 -1.10 -21.17 -14.57
C GLN A 78 -2.43 -20.56 -14.16
N ASN A 79 -3.11 -19.82 -15.03
CA ASN A 79 -4.44 -19.26 -14.76
C ASN A 79 -5.50 -20.31 -14.48
N VAL A 80 -5.51 -21.41 -15.24
CA VAL A 80 -6.40 -22.55 -14.97
C VAL A 80 -6.13 -23.13 -13.58
N MET A 81 -4.85 -23.24 -13.20
CA MET A 81 -4.46 -23.68 -11.86
C MET A 81 -4.87 -22.68 -10.78
N PHE A 82 -4.80 -21.37 -11.03
CA PHE A 82 -5.29 -20.34 -10.11
C PHE A 82 -6.79 -20.45 -9.88
N PHE A 83 -7.58 -20.60 -10.95
CA PHE A 83 -9.01 -20.82 -10.87
C PHE A 83 -9.35 -22.07 -10.03
N SER A 84 -8.71 -23.20 -10.35
CA SER A 84 -8.85 -24.45 -9.61
C SER A 84 -8.55 -24.25 -8.12
N ARG A 85 -7.39 -23.67 -7.80
CA ARG A 85 -6.95 -23.38 -6.43
C ARG A 85 -7.95 -22.47 -5.70
N TYR A 86 -8.45 -21.42 -6.35
CA TYR A 86 -9.43 -20.49 -5.76
C TYR A 86 -10.75 -21.19 -5.44
N LYS A 87 -11.31 -21.97 -6.38
CA LYS A 87 -12.54 -22.75 -6.14
C LYS A 87 -12.34 -23.77 -5.02
N THR A 88 -11.22 -24.49 -4.99
CA THR A 88 -10.88 -25.40 -3.89
C THR A 88 -10.82 -24.68 -2.54
N GLN A 89 -10.20 -23.49 -2.48
CA GLN A 89 -10.15 -22.70 -1.24
C GLN A 89 -11.55 -22.23 -0.79
N LEU A 90 -12.41 -21.80 -1.71
CA LEU A 90 -13.80 -21.44 -1.41
C LEU A 90 -14.57 -22.64 -0.85
N CYS A 91 -14.47 -23.81 -1.49
CA CYS A 91 -15.05 -25.05 -0.97
C CYS A 91 -14.54 -25.35 0.44
N PHE A 92 -13.23 -25.29 0.69
CA PHE A 92 -12.69 -25.49 2.03
C PHE A 92 -13.16 -24.45 3.05
N LYS A 93 -13.33 -23.18 2.68
CA LYS A 93 -13.91 -22.15 3.58
C LYS A 93 -15.36 -22.52 3.96
N ILE A 94 -16.17 -22.91 2.98
CA ILE A 94 -17.57 -23.33 3.19
C ILE A 94 -17.61 -24.57 4.09
N ILE A 95 -16.81 -25.59 3.78
CA ILE A 95 -16.73 -26.83 4.55
C ILE A 95 -16.20 -26.55 5.97
N LYS A 96 -15.19 -25.70 6.14
CA LYS A 96 -14.66 -25.31 7.47
C LYS A 96 -15.69 -24.56 8.32
N ASN A 97 -16.54 -23.76 7.69
CA ASN A 97 -17.63 -23.05 8.37
C ASN A 97 -18.86 -23.92 8.61
N SER A 98 -18.92 -25.12 8.03
CA SER A 98 -19.98 -26.09 8.31
C SER A 98 -19.94 -26.57 9.75
N ASP A 99 -21.12 -26.81 10.32
CA ASP A 99 -21.23 -27.30 11.70
C ASP A 99 -20.68 -28.72 11.86
N LEU A 100 -20.59 -29.47 10.76
CA LEU A 100 -20.00 -30.80 10.72
C LEU A 100 -18.48 -30.74 10.93
N ILE A 101 -17.76 -29.84 10.25
CA ILE A 101 -16.33 -29.64 10.55
C ILE A 101 -16.12 -28.97 11.89
N LYS A 102 -16.97 -28.02 12.34
CA LYS A 102 -16.84 -27.49 13.71
C LYS A 102 -16.98 -28.62 14.74
N SER A 103 -17.88 -29.58 14.51
CA SER A 103 -18.07 -30.75 15.37
C SER A 103 -16.88 -31.71 15.30
N ILE A 104 -16.37 -32.03 14.10
CA ILE A 104 -15.15 -32.83 13.94
C ILE A 104 -13.95 -32.13 14.56
N THR A 105 -13.82 -30.82 14.41
CA THR A 105 -12.71 -30.04 15.00
C THR A 105 -12.82 -30.02 16.51
N LYS A 106 -14.04 -29.93 17.08
CA LYS A 106 -14.27 -30.13 18.51
C LYS A 106 -13.85 -31.52 18.97
N VAL A 107 -14.18 -32.56 18.21
CA VAL A 107 -13.78 -33.95 18.50
C VAL A 107 -12.26 -34.10 18.41
N ILE A 108 -11.61 -33.60 17.35
CA ILE A 108 -10.15 -33.61 17.20
C ILE A 108 -9.48 -32.81 18.32
N HIS A 109 -10.04 -31.66 18.70
CA HIS A 109 -9.52 -30.85 19.81
C HIS A 109 -9.70 -31.58 21.14
N HIS A 110 -10.82 -32.29 21.33
CA HIS A 110 -11.07 -33.12 22.50
C HIS A 110 -10.11 -34.32 22.55
N VAL A 111 -9.90 -35.02 21.43
CA VAL A 111 -8.93 -36.11 21.29
C VAL A 111 -7.51 -35.61 21.51
N LYS A 112 -7.12 -34.48 20.92
CA LYS A 112 -5.80 -33.85 21.11
C LYS A 112 -5.61 -33.37 22.55
N SER A 113 -6.64 -32.81 23.19
CA SER A 113 -6.64 -32.48 24.62
C SER A 113 -6.47 -33.73 25.48
N SER A 114 -7.18 -34.81 25.16
CA SER A 114 -7.09 -36.09 25.87
C SER A 114 -5.72 -36.74 25.67
N PHE A 115 -5.16 -36.69 24.45
CA PHE A 115 -3.79 -37.13 24.15
C PHE A 115 -2.75 -36.25 24.83
N ASN A 116 -2.93 -34.93 24.86
CA ASN A 116 -2.03 -34.03 25.57
C ASN A 116 -2.11 -34.23 27.08
N LYS A 117 -3.30 -34.54 27.64
CA LYS A 117 -3.48 -34.94 29.04
C LYS A 117 -2.77 -36.27 29.33
N LEU A 118 -2.87 -37.24 28.43
CA LEU A 118 -2.17 -38.52 28.52
C LEU A 118 -0.65 -38.34 28.41
N ALA A 119 -0.18 -37.55 27.44
CA ALA A 119 1.22 -37.22 27.25
C ALA A 119 1.78 -36.36 28.39
N SER A 120 0.99 -35.45 28.97
CA SER A 120 1.37 -34.70 30.18
C SER A 120 1.39 -35.55 31.43
N ASN A 121 0.57 -36.61 31.48
CA ASN A 121 0.59 -37.59 32.57
C ASN A 121 1.78 -38.57 32.43
N LEU A 122 2.28 -38.78 31.21
CA LEU A 122 3.45 -39.61 30.91
C LEU A 122 4.78 -38.85 31.02
N ASN A 123 4.80 -37.54 30.75
CA ASN A 123 5.97 -36.69 30.95
C ASN A 123 5.99 -36.13 32.38
N LEU A 124 6.67 -36.84 33.27
CA LEU A 124 7.03 -36.47 34.65
C LEU A 124 7.91 -35.19 34.79
N ILE A 125 7.94 -34.34 33.78
CA ILE A 125 8.57 -33.01 33.86
C ILE A 125 7.45 -32.01 33.58
N LYS A 126 6.88 -31.47 34.66
CA LYS A 126 5.92 -30.38 34.61
C LYS A 126 6.57 -29.17 33.94
N ALA A 127 6.34 -28.99 32.64
CA ALA A 127 6.28 -27.65 32.10
C ALA A 127 5.16 -26.93 32.89
N PRO A 128 5.40 -25.72 33.43
CA PRO A 128 4.39 -25.03 34.23
C PRO A 128 3.10 -24.98 33.43
N GLN A 129 1.99 -25.39 34.06
CA GLN A 129 0.65 -25.19 33.49
C GLN A 129 0.58 -23.77 32.93
N THR A 130 0.13 -23.66 31.68
CA THR A 130 -0.21 -22.41 31.01
C THR A 130 -0.85 -21.49 32.03
N LYS A 131 -0.08 -20.51 32.51
CA LYS A 131 -0.44 -19.68 33.65
C LYS A 131 -1.81 -19.08 33.33
N GLU A 132 -2.80 -19.38 34.17
CA GLU A 132 -3.92 -18.44 34.32
C GLU A 132 -3.29 -17.04 34.46
N PRO A 133 -3.86 -16.01 33.79
CA PRO A 133 -3.33 -14.66 33.92
C PRO A 133 -3.15 -14.37 35.41
N CYS A 134 -1.95 -13.96 35.81
CA CYS A 134 -1.62 -13.72 37.21
C CYS A 134 -2.38 -12.47 37.67
N THR A 135 -3.66 -12.64 38.03
CA THR A 135 -4.59 -11.56 38.38
C THR A 135 -4.32 -10.95 39.75
N GLN A 136 -3.37 -11.51 40.52
CA GLN A 136 -2.97 -11.05 41.85
C GLN A 136 -1.54 -10.49 41.89
N PHE A 137 -0.93 -10.20 40.73
CA PHE A 137 0.39 -9.58 40.72
C PHE A 137 0.30 -8.12 41.19
N THR A 138 0.60 -7.89 42.47
CA THR A 138 0.86 -6.54 42.99
C THR A 138 2.25 -6.11 42.53
N ALA A 139 2.42 -4.81 42.23
CA ALA A 139 3.72 -4.29 41.83
C ALA A 139 4.73 -4.58 42.95
N CYS A 140 5.72 -5.45 42.68
CA CYS A 140 6.70 -5.89 43.69
C CYS A 140 7.70 -4.78 44.08
N PHE A 141 7.72 -3.70 43.31
CA PHE A 141 8.51 -2.50 43.57
C PHE A 141 7.62 -1.25 43.58
N PRO A 142 8.03 -0.19 44.30
CA PRO A 142 7.45 1.14 44.17
C PRO A 142 7.44 1.64 42.71
N ILE A 143 6.52 2.55 42.39
CA ILE A 143 6.30 2.98 41.01
C ILE A 143 7.50 3.73 40.43
N GLU A 144 8.26 4.40 41.28
CA GLU A 144 9.49 5.12 40.96
C GLU A 144 10.56 4.15 40.45
N VAL A 145 10.65 2.95 41.01
CA VAL A 145 11.59 1.92 40.56
C VAL A 145 11.17 1.40 39.18
N TRP A 146 9.87 1.16 38.95
CA TRP A 146 9.39 0.80 37.62
C TRP A 146 9.65 1.89 36.59
N TYR A 147 9.48 3.15 36.97
CA TYR A 147 9.77 4.28 36.09
C TYR A 147 11.26 4.34 35.71
N LEU A 148 12.16 4.13 36.68
CA LEU A 148 13.60 4.01 36.42
C LEU A 148 13.92 2.82 35.51
N LEU A 149 13.26 1.67 35.69
CA LEU A 149 13.45 0.52 34.80
C LEU A 149 13.00 0.81 33.36
N VAL A 150 11.88 1.51 33.18
CA VAL A 150 11.44 1.94 31.85
C VAL A 150 12.43 2.91 31.23
N LYS A 151 12.85 3.93 32.01
CA LYS A 151 13.69 5.03 31.51
C LYS A 151 15.14 4.62 31.27
N ASP A 152 15.74 3.91 32.21
CA ASP A 152 17.19 3.67 32.25
C ASP A 152 17.57 2.26 31.78
N TYR A 153 16.60 1.32 31.76
CA TYR A 153 16.83 -0.09 31.39
C TYR A 153 15.98 -0.55 30.21
N ASN A 154 15.34 0.37 29.49
CA ASN A 154 14.56 0.12 28.28
C ASN A 154 13.46 -0.95 28.47
N VAL A 155 12.87 -1.02 29.67
CA VAL A 155 11.70 -1.87 29.89
C VAL A 155 10.51 -1.27 29.14
N ASN A 156 9.84 -2.08 28.31
CA ASN A 156 8.71 -1.62 27.53
C ASN A 156 7.52 -1.27 28.43
N ALA A 157 7.24 0.03 28.58
CA ALA A 157 6.12 0.55 29.38
C ALA A 157 4.76 0.01 28.94
N GLY A 158 4.58 -0.29 27.65
CA GLY A 158 3.34 -0.87 27.11
C GLY A 158 3.06 -2.28 27.67
N ASN A 159 4.08 -3.04 28.02
CA ASN A 159 3.90 -4.32 28.70
C ASN A 159 3.43 -4.12 30.15
N LEU A 160 3.92 -3.08 30.83
CA LEU A 160 3.57 -2.79 32.23
C LEU A 160 2.10 -2.39 32.38
N VAL A 161 1.53 -1.71 31.39
CA VAL A 161 0.09 -1.35 31.37
C VAL A 161 -0.81 -2.59 31.51
N ARG A 162 -0.36 -3.76 31.01
CA ARG A 162 -1.16 -4.99 30.97
C ARG A 162 -1.05 -5.83 32.24
N VAL A 163 -0.21 -5.44 33.20
CA VAL A 163 0.13 -6.26 34.37
C VAL A 163 -0.92 -6.13 35.48
N ASN A 164 -1.15 -4.92 35.98
CA ASN A 164 -2.13 -4.64 37.03
C ASN A 164 -2.62 -3.18 36.96
N LYS A 165 -3.64 -2.85 37.75
CA LYS A 165 -4.25 -1.52 37.76
C LYS A 165 -3.27 -0.40 38.12
N GLN A 166 -2.40 -0.59 39.12
CA GLN A 166 -1.45 0.44 39.55
C GLN A 166 -0.46 0.82 38.43
N LEU A 167 0.09 -0.19 37.74
CA LEU A 167 1.00 0.02 36.62
C LEU A 167 0.27 0.58 35.40
N CYS A 168 -0.96 0.14 35.16
CA CYS A 168 -1.83 0.71 34.14
C CYS A 168 -2.07 2.20 34.38
N ASP A 169 -2.56 2.59 35.55
CA ASP A 169 -2.91 3.98 35.88
C ASP A 169 -1.70 4.92 35.78
N PHE A 170 -0.49 4.41 36.05
CA PHE A 170 0.74 5.21 35.95
C PHE A 170 1.33 5.26 34.53
N PHE A 171 1.46 4.12 33.83
CA PHE A 171 2.12 4.06 32.53
C PHE A 171 1.19 4.29 31.35
N ALA A 172 -0.12 4.04 31.47
CA ALA A 172 -1.05 4.28 30.36
C ALA A 172 -1.09 5.74 29.91
N PRO A 173 -1.11 6.76 30.81
CA PRO A 173 -1.00 8.17 30.42
C PRO A 173 0.31 8.51 29.70
N VAL A 174 1.38 7.74 29.92
CA VAL A 174 2.69 7.93 29.28
C VAL A 174 2.71 7.26 27.91
N VAL A 175 2.24 6.02 27.82
CA VAL A 175 2.26 5.20 26.60
C VAL A 175 1.23 5.66 25.58
N TYR A 176 0.08 6.15 26.04
CA TYR A 176 -1.07 6.49 25.18
C TYR A 176 -1.39 7.98 25.17
N LYS A 177 -0.43 8.82 25.61
CA LYS A 177 -0.59 10.27 25.66
C LYS A 177 -1.08 10.87 24.35
N SER A 178 -0.44 10.48 23.24
CA SER A 178 -0.76 10.92 21.89
C SER A 178 -0.89 9.71 20.97
N ILE A 179 -2.00 9.64 20.25
CA ILE A 179 -2.28 8.59 19.27
C ILE A 179 -2.51 9.27 17.92
N HIS A 180 -1.87 8.73 16.90
CA HIS A 180 -2.12 9.09 15.51
C HIS A 180 -2.64 7.86 14.75
N MET A 181 -3.74 8.02 14.01
CA MET A 181 -4.29 6.92 13.21
C MET A 181 -4.36 7.32 11.74
N ASP A 182 -3.80 6.46 10.90
CA ASP A 182 -3.83 6.60 9.44
C ASP A 182 -4.91 5.67 8.88
N ILE A 183 -5.78 6.21 8.05
CA ILE A 183 -6.78 5.48 7.26
C ILE A 183 -6.51 5.81 5.80
N THR A 184 -6.26 4.80 4.98
CA THR A 184 -6.12 4.96 3.53
C THR A 184 -7.22 4.19 2.82
N ILE A 185 -7.84 4.84 1.84
CA ILE A 185 -9.01 4.34 1.11
C ILE A 185 -8.74 4.48 -0.38
N GLY A 186 -9.08 3.45 -1.14
CA GLY A 186 -9.03 3.45 -2.60
C GLY A 186 -10.35 2.97 -3.19
N SER A 187 -10.64 3.41 -4.42
CA SER A 187 -11.70 2.79 -5.23
C SER A 187 -11.26 1.41 -5.70
N ILE A 188 -12.20 0.47 -5.73
CA ILE A 188 -11.96 -0.86 -6.33
C ILE A 188 -11.79 -0.77 -7.86
N ASP A 189 -12.22 0.33 -8.49
CA ASP A 189 -12.13 0.54 -9.95
C ASP A 189 -10.68 0.40 -10.46
N THR A 190 -9.71 0.97 -9.74
CA THR A 190 -8.29 0.88 -10.10
C THR A 190 -7.80 -0.57 -10.05
N LEU A 191 -8.11 -1.31 -8.98
CA LEU A 191 -7.80 -2.74 -8.87
C LEU A 191 -8.51 -3.56 -9.97
N GLN A 192 -9.79 -3.28 -10.25
CA GLN A 192 -10.59 -3.93 -11.29
C GLN A 192 -10.16 -3.57 -12.71
N THR A 193 -9.34 -2.54 -12.89
CA THR A 193 -8.71 -2.23 -14.18
C THR A 193 -7.40 -3.00 -14.33
N PHE A 194 -6.52 -2.90 -13.34
CA PHE A 194 -5.15 -3.44 -13.44
C PHE A 194 -5.10 -4.97 -13.30
N TYR A 195 -5.86 -5.55 -12.39
CA TYR A 195 -5.71 -6.97 -12.04
C TYR A 195 -6.30 -7.91 -13.11
N PRO A 196 -7.43 -7.62 -13.77
CA PRO A 196 -7.90 -8.42 -14.90
C PRO A 196 -6.91 -8.43 -16.05
N HIS A 197 -6.32 -7.27 -16.37
CA HIS A 197 -5.29 -7.19 -17.39
C HIS A 197 -4.09 -8.09 -17.05
N TYR A 198 -3.59 -8.03 -15.81
CA TYR A 198 -2.55 -8.94 -15.33
C TYR A 198 -2.97 -10.41 -15.41
N CYS A 199 -4.20 -10.75 -15.01
CA CYS A 199 -4.68 -12.13 -15.12
C CYS A 199 -4.71 -12.59 -16.59
N ASN A 200 -5.11 -11.73 -17.53
CA ASN A 200 -5.18 -12.11 -18.95
C ASN A 200 -3.81 -12.17 -19.63
N PHE A 201 -2.93 -11.23 -19.30
CA PHE A 201 -1.69 -10.97 -20.04
C PHE A 201 -0.42 -11.05 -19.18
N GLY A 202 -0.46 -11.60 -17.97
CA GLY A 202 0.68 -11.68 -17.05
C GLY A 202 1.96 -12.27 -17.66
N SER A 203 1.87 -13.10 -18.72
CA SER A 203 3.02 -13.57 -19.49
C SER A 203 3.87 -12.48 -20.16
N THR A 204 3.28 -11.32 -20.43
CA THR A 204 3.90 -10.20 -21.16
C THR A 204 4.23 -9.02 -20.25
N TYR A 205 3.94 -9.14 -18.94
CA TYR A 205 4.35 -8.15 -17.95
C TYR A 205 5.86 -8.18 -17.72
N LEU A 206 6.45 -6.98 -17.61
CA LEU A 206 7.87 -6.77 -17.34
C LEU A 206 8.30 -7.31 -15.98
N PHE A 207 7.47 -7.04 -14.97
CA PHE A 207 7.70 -7.47 -13.60
C PHE A 207 6.63 -8.46 -13.18
N GLN A 208 7.05 -9.52 -12.51
CA GLN A 208 6.15 -10.49 -11.91
C GLN A 208 5.97 -10.17 -10.43
N PRO A 209 4.74 -10.23 -9.90
CA PRO A 209 4.48 -10.05 -8.48
C PRO A 209 5.11 -11.21 -7.69
N SER A 210 5.36 -10.98 -6.40
CA SER A 210 5.83 -12.00 -5.47
C SER A 210 4.88 -13.21 -5.39
N SER A 211 3.59 -12.98 -5.64
CA SER A 211 2.57 -14.02 -5.66
C SER A 211 1.48 -13.71 -6.70
N PRO A 212 1.62 -14.23 -7.95
CA PRO A 212 0.61 -14.06 -9.00
C PRO A 212 -0.79 -14.53 -8.56
N TYR A 213 -0.84 -15.62 -7.78
CA TYR A 213 -2.09 -16.14 -7.24
C TYR A 213 -2.76 -15.17 -6.24
N LYS A 214 -1.98 -14.37 -5.49
CA LYS A 214 -2.52 -13.39 -4.55
C LYS A 214 -3.31 -12.32 -5.29
N MET A 215 -2.79 -11.81 -6.41
CA MET A 215 -3.49 -10.87 -7.28
C MET A 215 -4.77 -11.47 -7.85
N TYR A 216 -4.69 -12.68 -8.42
CA TYR A 216 -5.87 -13.40 -8.93
C TYR A 216 -6.96 -13.54 -7.85
N LYS A 217 -6.56 -13.94 -6.65
CA LYS A 217 -7.49 -14.08 -5.52
C LYS A 217 -8.09 -12.74 -5.11
N MET A 218 -7.30 -11.68 -5.04
CA MET A 218 -7.77 -10.33 -4.69
C MET A 218 -8.80 -9.81 -5.69
N LEU A 219 -8.58 -10.02 -6.99
CA LEU A 219 -9.55 -9.68 -8.04
C LEU A 219 -10.91 -10.36 -7.82
N HIS A 220 -10.90 -11.63 -7.41
CA HIS A 220 -12.15 -12.35 -7.16
C HIS A 220 -12.78 -12.02 -5.80
N ASP A 221 -11.97 -11.76 -4.77
CA ASP A 221 -12.46 -11.37 -3.45
C ASP A 221 -13.07 -9.94 -3.49
N SER A 222 -12.66 -9.06 -4.42
CA SER A 222 -13.12 -7.67 -4.54
C SER A 222 -14.41 -7.45 -5.33
N GLN A 223 -14.91 -8.45 -6.08
CA GLN A 223 -16.01 -8.28 -7.05
C GLN A 223 -17.32 -7.71 -6.50
N ASN A 224 -17.57 -7.85 -5.20
CA ASN A 224 -18.82 -7.43 -4.56
C ASN A 224 -18.68 -6.13 -3.74
N PHE A 225 -17.58 -5.40 -3.90
CA PHE A 225 -17.23 -4.25 -3.09
C PHE A 225 -16.90 -3.05 -3.98
N GLN A 226 -17.11 -1.84 -3.45
CA GLN A 226 -16.85 -0.58 -4.15
C GLN A 226 -15.57 0.08 -3.67
N TYR A 227 -15.17 -0.19 -2.42
CA TYR A 227 -14.01 0.42 -1.81
C TYR A 227 -13.11 -0.59 -1.11
N GLU A 228 -11.85 -0.20 -0.95
CA GLU A 228 -10.90 -0.89 -0.11
C GLU A 228 -10.23 0.04 0.88
N PHE A 229 -9.99 -0.48 2.08
CA PHE A 229 -9.11 0.11 3.08
C PHE A 229 -7.74 -0.55 2.97
N ILE A 230 -6.72 0.28 2.81
CA ILE A 230 -5.37 -0.14 2.48
C ILE A 230 -4.44 0.10 3.68
N ASP A 231 -3.74 -0.94 4.11
CA ASP A 231 -2.70 -0.82 5.12
C ASP A 231 -1.38 -0.41 4.43
N LEU A 232 -0.88 0.78 4.76
CA LEU A 232 0.39 1.30 4.22
C LEU A 232 1.54 1.12 5.22
N ILE A 233 2.70 0.70 4.72
CA ILE A 233 3.97 0.70 5.45
C ILE A 233 4.93 1.70 4.80
N HIS A 234 5.63 2.44 5.64
CA HIS A 234 6.72 3.29 5.20
C HIS A 234 8.05 2.51 5.17
N THR A 235 8.79 2.50 4.07
CA THR A 235 9.98 1.65 3.91
C THR A 235 11.11 1.98 4.87
N SER A 236 11.27 3.26 5.26
CA SER A 236 12.23 3.70 6.28
C SER A 236 11.80 3.41 7.74
N SER A 237 10.61 2.85 7.99
CA SER A 237 10.08 2.66 9.36
C SER A 237 10.51 1.38 10.06
N SER A 238 11.67 0.82 9.73
CA SER A 238 12.21 -0.34 10.45
C SER A 238 12.43 -0.07 11.95
N ASN A 239 12.34 1.19 12.40
CA ASN A 239 12.54 1.64 13.78
C ASN A 239 11.41 2.50 14.39
N ASP A 240 10.12 2.30 14.04
CA ASP A 240 8.99 2.95 14.77
C ASP A 240 8.90 2.51 16.26
N ASN A 241 9.84 1.72 16.77
CA ASN A 241 9.87 1.16 18.12
C ASN A 241 11.09 1.58 18.99
N ALA A 242 11.99 2.45 18.53
CA ALA A 242 13.29 2.58 19.21
C ALA A 242 13.51 3.82 20.09
N ASP A 243 12.92 5.00 19.85
CA ASP A 243 13.26 6.17 20.67
C ASP A 243 12.08 7.15 20.90
N ASN A 244 11.81 7.42 22.18
CA ASN A 244 11.02 8.53 22.74
C ASN A 244 9.52 8.62 22.42
N VAL A 245 8.70 7.84 23.15
CA VAL A 245 7.44 8.14 23.90
C VAL A 245 6.44 9.26 23.44
N SER A 246 6.59 9.97 22.31
CA SER A 246 5.73 11.13 22.05
C SER A 246 4.37 10.76 21.44
N THR A 247 4.32 9.95 20.38
CA THR A 247 3.08 9.65 19.64
C THR A 247 3.05 8.21 19.10
N ARG A 248 1.95 7.50 19.33
CA ARG A 248 1.74 6.14 18.84
C ARG A 248 0.99 6.14 17.51
N TYR A 249 1.61 5.63 16.46
CA TYR A 249 1.01 5.50 15.13
C TYR A 249 0.27 4.17 14.96
N ILE A 250 -0.95 4.21 14.43
CA ILE A 250 -1.77 3.05 14.10
C ILE A 250 -2.18 3.16 12.63
N ARG A 251 -1.59 2.31 11.78
CA ARG A 251 -1.80 2.32 10.32
C ARG A 251 -2.57 1.12 9.78
N ASN A 252 -2.69 0.07 10.60
CA ASN A 252 -3.48 -1.08 10.23
C ASN A 252 -4.96 -0.78 10.43
N PHE A 253 -5.75 -0.85 9.36
CA PHE A 253 -7.17 -0.51 9.39
C PHE A 253 -7.96 -1.33 10.41
N LYS A 254 -7.63 -2.62 10.57
CA LYS A 254 -8.29 -3.46 11.57
C LYS A 254 -8.02 -2.96 12.99
N ASP A 255 -6.80 -2.49 13.26
CA ASP A 255 -6.45 -1.92 14.57
C ASP A 255 -7.09 -0.55 14.78
N VAL A 256 -7.16 0.29 13.74
CA VAL A 256 -7.92 1.55 13.78
C VAL A 256 -9.39 1.28 14.10
N LYS A 257 -10.03 0.34 13.40
CA LYS A 257 -11.40 -0.08 13.65
C LYS A 257 -11.59 -0.60 15.08
N ASN A 258 -10.66 -1.42 15.59
CA ASN A 258 -10.71 -1.90 16.97
C ASN A 258 -10.61 -0.76 17.99
N VAL A 259 -9.74 0.21 17.78
CA VAL A 259 -9.63 1.41 18.65
C VAL A 259 -10.91 2.23 18.55
N PHE A 260 -11.45 2.41 17.34
CA PHE A 260 -12.71 3.11 17.15
C PHE A 260 -13.85 2.45 17.95
N GLU A 261 -14.09 1.16 17.74
CA GLU A 261 -15.22 0.43 18.35
C GLU A 261 -15.09 0.27 19.86
N ASN A 262 -13.89 -0.05 20.36
CA ASN A 262 -13.71 -0.39 21.78
C ASN A 262 -13.30 0.81 22.63
N THR A 263 -12.72 1.83 22.02
CA THR A 263 -12.27 3.05 22.70
C THR A 263 -13.13 4.23 22.29
N ILE A 264 -13.01 4.75 21.07
CA ILE A 264 -13.53 6.07 20.70
C ILE A 264 -15.06 6.15 20.76
N SER A 265 -15.77 5.19 20.18
CA SER A 265 -17.24 5.17 20.17
C SER A 265 -17.84 4.63 21.47
N ASN A 266 -17.09 3.82 22.23
CA ASN A 266 -17.55 3.26 23.50
C ASN A 266 -17.58 4.35 24.60
N PRO A 267 -18.75 4.75 25.13
CA PRO A 267 -18.84 5.77 26.17
C PRO A 267 -18.21 5.34 27.50
N ASN A 268 -18.08 4.03 27.75
CA ASN A 268 -17.57 3.46 29.01
C ASN A 268 -16.07 3.12 28.95
N SER A 269 -15.37 3.51 27.87
CA SER A 269 -13.95 3.19 27.74
C SER A 269 -13.11 4.07 28.66
N LEU A 270 -12.52 3.46 29.70
CA LEU A 270 -11.54 4.10 30.59
C LEU A 270 -10.30 4.58 29.85
N PHE A 271 -10.00 3.98 28.70
CA PHE A 271 -8.82 4.32 27.92
C PHE A 271 -8.88 5.74 27.36
N LYS A 272 -10.08 6.30 27.17
CA LYS A 272 -10.26 7.70 26.75
C LYS A 272 -9.57 8.69 27.69
N ASP A 273 -9.55 8.40 28.99
CA ASP A 273 -9.00 9.31 30.01
C ASP A 273 -7.48 9.46 29.89
N PHE A 274 -6.82 8.44 29.32
CA PHE A 274 -5.38 8.39 29.11
C PHE A 274 -4.95 9.11 27.81
N VAL A 275 -5.84 9.20 26.81
CA VAL A 275 -5.54 9.83 25.52
C VAL A 275 -5.69 11.34 25.63
N LYS A 276 -4.58 12.06 25.65
CA LYS A 276 -4.56 13.53 25.71
C LYS A 276 -4.65 14.17 24.33
N GLU A 277 -4.06 13.52 23.33
CA GLU A 277 -4.06 13.94 21.94
C GLU A 277 -4.46 12.77 21.04
N LEU A 278 -5.46 12.99 20.17
CA LEU A 278 -5.92 12.01 19.19
C LEU A 278 -5.96 12.69 17.82
N THR A 279 -4.98 12.41 16.99
CA THR A 279 -4.92 12.94 15.62
C THR A 279 -5.21 11.82 14.63
N THR A 280 -5.86 12.16 13.53
CA THR A 280 -6.18 11.20 12.48
C THR A 280 -5.94 11.77 11.10
N SER A 281 -5.51 10.92 10.19
CA SER A 281 -5.30 11.23 8.78
C SER A 281 -6.11 10.24 7.94
N ILE A 282 -7.03 10.75 7.13
CA ILE A 282 -7.84 9.99 6.18
C ILE A 282 -7.39 10.37 4.78
N CYS A 283 -6.71 9.44 4.12
CA CYS A 283 -6.19 9.60 2.77
C CYS A 283 -7.08 8.84 1.78
N PHE A 284 -7.57 9.55 0.77
CA PHE A 284 -8.18 8.93 -0.41
C PHE A 284 -7.13 8.88 -1.51
N LEU A 285 -6.73 7.68 -1.91
CA LEU A 285 -5.86 7.49 -3.07
C LEU A 285 -6.64 7.78 -4.36
N ASP A 286 -7.91 7.43 -4.39
CA ASP A 286 -8.83 7.62 -5.51
C ASP A 286 -10.26 7.76 -4.96
N GLY A 287 -11.15 8.38 -5.74
CA GLY A 287 -12.57 8.50 -5.43
C GLY A 287 -12.88 9.53 -4.34
N PHE A 288 -11.99 10.49 -4.08
CA PHE A 288 -12.20 11.56 -3.09
C PHE A 288 -13.57 12.23 -3.29
N ASP A 289 -13.86 12.63 -4.53
CA ASP A 289 -15.13 13.27 -4.89
C ASP A 289 -16.35 12.39 -4.66
N LYS A 290 -16.25 11.07 -4.80
CA LYS A 290 -17.39 10.19 -4.51
C LYS A 290 -17.80 10.26 -3.03
N PHE A 291 -16.85 10.55 -2.13
CA PHE A 291 -17.10 10.70 -0.70
C PHE A 291 -17.39 12.14 -0.25
N THR A 292 -16.90 13.15 -0.97
CA THR A 292 -17.04 14.56 -0.58
C THR A 292 -18.07 15.32 -1.40
N ARG A 293 -18.60 14.73 -2.49
CA ARG A 293 -19.68 15.31 -3.30
C ARG A 293 -20.95 15.51 -2.48
N GLU A 294 -21.62 16.63 -2.78
CA GLU A 294 -22.88 17.01 -2.18
C GLU A 294 -23.92 15.88 -2.31
N GLY A 295 -24.59 15.56 -1.20
CA GLY A 295 -25.57 14.48 -1.12
C GLY A 295 -25.03 13.15 -0.60
N SER A 296 -23.72 12.91 -0.58
CA SER A 296 -23.14 11.73 0.09
C SER A 296 -23.28 11.83 1.62
N ASN A 297 -23.36 10.68 2.30
CA ASN A 297 -23.50 10.66 3.77
C ASN A 297 -22.28 11.25 4.47
N PHE A 298 -21.09 11.04 3.89
CA PHE A 298 -19.85 11.58 4.44
C PHE A 298 -19.78 13.11 4.26
N ALA A 299 -20.12 13.66 3.08
CA ALA A 299 -20.20 15.10 2.88
C ALA A 299 -21.23 15.77 3.80
N GLN A 300 -22.42 15.18 3.97
CA GLN A 300 -23.43 15.66 4.92
C GLN A 300 -22.89 15.68 6.36
N THR A 301 -22.08 14.69 6.72
CA THR A 301 -21.43 14.64 8.04
C THR A 301 -20.45 15.80 8.19
N ILE A 302 -19.57 16.03 7.21
CA ILE A 302 -18.61 17.15 7.24
C ILE A 302 -19.36 18.49 7.33
N GLN A 303 -20.40 18.70 6.52
CA GLN A 303 -21.24 19.89 6.56
C GLN A 303 -21.96 20.07 7.91
N SER A 304 -22.41 18.98 8.52
CA SER A 304 -23.01 19.05 9.86
C SER A 304 -22.00 19.45 10.94
N LEU A 305 -20.72 19.09 10.77
CA LEU A 305 -19.64 19.44 11.68
C LEU A 305 -19.17 20.87 11.46
N SER A 306 -19.14 21.38 10.21
CA SER A 306 -18.78 22.77 9.91
C SER A 306 -19.76 23.77 10.51
N ASN A 307 -21.01 23.37 10.74
CA ASN A 307 -22.03 24.21 11.37
C ASN A 307 -21.90 24.28 12.91
N LYS A 308 -20.94 23.58 13.53
CA LYS A 308 -20.73 23.59 14.98
C LYS A 308 -19.67 24.62 15.36
N THR A 309 -20.00 25.52 16.29
CA THR A 309 -19.12 26.60 16.72
C THR A 309 -17.93 26.13 17.56
N GLU A 310 -18.04 24.95 18.18
CA GLU A 310 -16.97 24.32 18.95
C GLU A 310 -15.93 23.58 18.08
N LEU A 311 -16.13 23.59 16.76
CA LEU A 311 -15.22 23.00 15.79
C LEU A 311 -14.72 24.08 14.83
N ASN A 312 -13.48 23.92 14.41
CA ASN A 312 -12.93 24.65 13.29
C ASN A 312 -12.77 23.70 12.11
N VAL A 313 -13.67 23.82 11.13
CA VAL A 313 -13.65 23.02 9.91
C VAL A 313 -13.15 23.89 8.77
N LEU A 314 -11.99 23.55 8.24
CA LEU A 314 -11.30 24.31 7.21
C LEU A 314 -11.07 23.41 6.00
N ALA A 315 -11.30 23.94 4.79
CA ALA A 315 -11.05 23.23 3.54
C ALA A 315 -10.22 24.12 2.61
N SER A 316 -9.28 23.53 1.88
CA SER A 316 -8.38 24.25 0.99
C SER A 316 -7.95 23.37 -0.18
N ASP A 317 -8.10 23.92 -1.38
CA ASP A 317 -7.47 23.44 -2.61
C ASP A 317 -6.01 23.90 -2.63
N LEU A 318 -5.11 23.04 -3.06
CA LEU A 318 -3.68 23.27 -2.99
C LEU A 318 -3.04 23.23 -4.37
N ASN A 319 -1.85 23.80 -4.48
CA ASN A 319 -1.09 23.76 -5.71
C ASN A 319 -0.79 22.32 -6.12
N ALA A 320 -0.96 22.04 -7.41
CA ALA A 320 -0.61 20.76 -7.99
C ALA A 320 0.88 20.43 -7.81
N PHE A 321 1.18 19.14 -7.72
CA PHE A 321 2.55 18.62 -7.66
C PHE A 321 2.71 17.44 -8.59
N ASP A 322 3.92 17.28 -9.14
CA ASP A 322 4.23 16.15 -10.01
C ASP A 322 4.41 14.87 -9.21
N THR A 323 3.87 13.79 -9.75
CA THR A 323 3.93 12.43 -9.20
C THR A 323 4.86 11.55 -9.99
N PHE A 324 5.07 10.33 -9.50
CA PHE A 324 5.81 9.31 -10.22
C PHE A 324 5.20 9.08 -11.62
N GLU A 325 5.98 9.33 -12.66
CA GLU A 325 5.62 9.05 -14.05
C GLU A 325 6.05 7.62 -14.40
N LEU A 326 5.07 6.83 -14.83
CA LEU A 326 5.29 5.57 -15.52
C LEU A 326 5.15 5.83 -17.02
N ASP A 327 5.82 5.04 -17.85
CA ASP A 327 5.65 5.09 -19.30
C ASP A 327 4.16 5.06 -19.72
N GLU A 328 3.78 6.01 -20.57
CA GLU A 328 2.40 6.24 -21.02
C GLU A 328 1.81 4.99 -21.70
N ASP A 329 2.63 4.29 -22.49
CA ASP A 329 2.18 3.12 -23.23
C ASP A 329 1.84 1.98 -22.27
N TYR A 330 2.63 1.78 -21.21
CA TYR A 330 2.37 0.73 -20.22
C TYR A 330 0.98 0.84 -19.60
N GLU A 331 0.58 2.02 -19.13
CA GLU A 331 -0.75 2.21 -18.54
C GLU A 331 -1.87 2.17 -19.58
N TYR A 332 -1.60 2.66 -20.78
CA TYR A 332 -2.53 2.61 -21.91
C TYR A 332 -2.99 1.17 -22.23
N TYR A 333 -2.05 0.22 -22.38
CA TYR A 333 -2.39 -1.19 -22.65
C TYR A 333 -3.27 -1.78 -21.54
N ILE A 334 -2.92 -1.49 -20.28
CA ILE A 334 -3.65 -1.97 -19.10
C ILE A 334 -5.09 -1.47 -19.13
N ARG A 335 -5.29 -0.15 -19.27
CA ARG A 335 -6.63 0.47 -19.24
C ARG A 335 -7.51 0.05 -20.41
N ARG A 336 -6.92 -0.14 -21.59
CA ARG A 336 -7.64 -0.64 -22.78
C ARG A 336 -7.90 -2.15 -22.74
N GLY A 337 -7.31 -2.89 -21.81
CA GLY A 337 -7.52 -4.32 -21.68
C GLY A 337 -6.93 -5.12 -22.85
N ILE A 338 -5.87 -4.63 -23.48
CA ILE A 338 -5.23 -5.22 -24.67
C ILE A 338 -3.82 -5.71 -24.32
N ASP A 339 -3.39 -6.81 -24.94
CA ASP A 339 -2.04 -7.36 -24.71
C ASP A 339 -0.97 -6.33 -25.06
N PHE A 340 0.12 -6.31 -24.29
CA PHE A 340 1.26 -5.46 -24.56
C PHE A 340 1.81 -5.74 -25.97
N ASP A 341 1.98 -4.67 -26.75
CA ASP A 341 2.82 -4.76 -27.92
C ASP A 341 4.28 -4.79 -27.47
N LEU A 342 4.84 -5.99 -27.48
CA LEU A 342 6.18 -6.23 -26.97
C LEU A 342 7.28 -5.59 -27.81
N GLU A 343 7.00 -5.22 -29.07
CA GLU A 343 7.95 -4.46 -29.88
C GLU A 343 8.00 -3.00 -29.42
N THR A 344 6.85 -2.42 -29.08
CA THR A 344 6.73 -1.09 -28.46
C THR A 344 7.31 -1.10 -27.04
N LEU A 345 6.95 -2.10 -26.22
CA LEU A 345 7.44 -2.24 -24.84
C LEU A 345 8.93 -2.55 -24.75
N TYR A 346 9.57 -3.05 -25.81
CA TYR A 346 11.01 -3.32 -25.81
C TYR A 346 11.83 -2.05 -25.52
N TRP A 347 11.38 -0.90 -26.04
CA TRP A 347 11.97 0.40 -25.72
C TRP A 347 11.74 0.75 -24.25
N THR A 348 10.54 0.47 -23.74
CA THR A 348 10.17 0.71 -22.35
C THR A 348 10.91 -0.17 -21.34
N ILE A 349 11.28 -1.41 -21.71
CA ILE A 349 12.16 -2.27 -20.91
C ILE A 349 13.49 -1.56 -20.67
N GLY A 350 14.03 -0.91 -21.70
CA GLY A 350 15.22 -0.07 -21.59
C GLY A 350 15.09 0.93 -20.45
N ASP A 351 13.98 1.66 -20.37
CA ASP A 351 13.76 2.72 -19.38
C ASP A 351 13.43 2.19 -17.97
N PHE A 352 12.73 1.06 -17.84
CA PHE A 352 12.39 0.46 -16.55
C PHE A 352 13.50 -0.39 -15.92
N THR A 353 14.40 -0.96 -16.73
CA THR A 353 15.51 -1.80 -16.25
C THR A 353 16.76 -1.00 -15.92
N VAL A 354 16.80 0.31 -16.23
CA VAL A 354 17.96 1.11 -15.84
C VAL A 354 18.05 1.27 -14.33
N ARG A 355 19.30 1.34 -13.86
CA ARG A 355 19.80 1.72 -12.53
C ARG A 355 19.07 2.89 -11.83
N TRP A 356 18.23 3.66 -12.52
CA TRP A 356 17.57 4.88 -12.01
C TRP A 356 16.35 4.58 -11.13
N TYR A 357 15.65 3.44 -11.30
CA TYR A 357 14.35 3.21 -10.63
C TYR A 357 14.22 1.85 -9.92
N PRO A 358 15.09 1.53 -8.95
CA PRO A 358 15.18 0.20 -8.33
C PRO A 358 13.88 -0.28 -7.65
N TYR A 359 13.00 0.63 -7.24
CA TYR A 359 11.76 0.30 -6.54
C TYR A 359 10.60 -0.04 -7.50
N ILE A 360 10.66 0.29 -8.80
CA ILE A 360 9.58 -0.05 -9.75
C ILE A 360 9.34 -1.55 -9.79
N LYS A 361 10.42 -2.35 -9.81
CA LYS A 361 10.35 -3.81 -9.72
C LYS A 361 9.68 -4.29 -8.43
N GLU A 362 9.84 -3.55 -7.33
CA GLU A 362 9.24 -3.88 -6.03
C GLU A 362 7.78 -3.43 -5.93
N THR A 363 7.38 -2.42 -6.71
CA THR A 363 6.04 -1.82 -6.69
C THR A 363 5.11 -2.49 -7.70
N LEU A 364 5.56 -2.69 -8.94
CA LEU A 364 4.74 -3.24 -10.02
C LEU A 364 4.88 -4.76 -10.12
N PRO A 365 3.80 -5.48 -10.43
CA PRO A 365 2.43 -5.01 -10.67
C PRO A 365 1.56 -5.02 -9.38
N GLU A 366 2.14 -5.19 -8.19
CA GLU A 366 1.40 -5.38 -6.93
C GLU A 366 0.72 -4.12 -6.38
N SER A 367 1.19 -2.94 -6.80
CA SER A 367 0.70 -1.63 -6.36
C SER A 367 0.26 -0.79 -7.56
N GLU A 368 -1.03 -0.88 -7.89
CA GLU A 368 -1.69 -0.10 -8.94
C GLU A 368 -1.84 1.39 -8.59
N PHE A 369 -1.77 1.76 -7.32
CA PHE A 369 -1.84 3.15 -6.85
C PHE A 369 -0.49 3.87 -6.85
N TYR A 370 0.45 3.48 -7.71
CA TYR A 370 1.84 3.92 -7.62
C TYR A 370 2.02 5.45 -7.69
N ARG A 371 1.15 6.17 -8.41
CA ARG A 371 1.14 7.65 -8.43
C ARG A 371 0.56 8.22 -7.16
N GLU A 372 -0.60 7.70 -6.80
CA GLU A 372 -1.46 8.18 -5.72
C GLU A 372 -0.78 7.96 -4.35
N LEU A 373 0.08 6.95 -4.23
CA LEU A 373 0.93 6.73 -3.05
C LEU A 373 1.86 7.91 -2.73
N THR A 374 2.12 8.81 -3.69
CA THR A 374 2.87 10.05 -3.44
C THR A 374 2.15 10.93 -2.41
N LEU A 375 0.80 10.94 -2.40
CA LEU A 375 -0.01 11.69 -1.44
C LEU A 375 0.31 11.31 0.03
N PRO A 376 0.09 10.05 0.47
CA PRO A 376 0.45 9.65 1.82
C PRO A 376 1.95 9.65 2.04
N GLY A 377 2.78 9.44 1.00
CA GLY A 377 4.24 9.56 1.09
C GLY A 377 4.70 10.95 1.52
N ILE A 378 4.11 12.01 0.94
CA ILE A 378 4.39 13.40 1.32
C ILE A 378 3.99 13.67 2.77
N VAL A 379 2.74 13.38 3.12
CA VAL A 379 2.20 13.69 4.46
C VAL A 379 2.93 12.90 5.55
N GLN A 380 3.15 11.60 5.36
CA GLN A 380 3.78 10.75 6.38
C GLN A 380 5.25 11.08 6.61
N ASP A 381 6.01 11.35 5.56
CA ASP A 381 7.42 11.77 5.70
C ASP A 381 7.52 13.11 6.42
N ASP A 382 6.67 14.07 6.06
CA ASP A 382 6.67 15.40 6.67
C ASP A 382 6.33 15.31 8.17
N PHE A 383 5.34 14.50 8.54
CA PHE A 383 4.98 14.23 9.94
C PHE A 383 6.08 13.48 10.72
N LYS A 384 6.90 12.67 10.04
CA LYS A 384 8.03 11.98 10.66
C LYS A 384 9.26 12.86 10.82
N LYS A 385 9.56 13.71 9.83
CA LYS A 385 10.74 14.59 9.82
C LYS A 385 10.71 15.55 11.00
N ASP A 386 9.57 16.21 11.26
CA ASP A 386 9.41 17.10 12.40
C ASP A 386 7.98 17.06 12.96
N SER A 387 7.86 16.65 14.22
CA SER A 387 6.59 16.66 14.96
C SER A 387 5.91 18.04 15.01
N LYS A 388 6.66 19.14 14.80
CA LYS A 388 6.13 20.50 14.70
C LYS A 388 5.24 20.69 13.48
N TYR A 389 5.55 20.10 12.32
CA TYR A 389 4.72 20.26 11.12
C TYR A 389 3.34 19.62 11.32
N ARG A 390 3.34 18.40 11.87
CA ARG A 390 2.12 17.71 12.30
C ARG A 390 1.31 18.58 13.27
N TYR A 391 1.97 19.15 14.27
CA TYR A 391 1.34 20.03 15.25
C TYR A 391 0.78 21.32 14.61
N GLN A 392 1.48 21.94 13.66
CA GLN A 392 1.02 23.16 12.99
C GLN A 392 -0.26 22.91 12.19
N ILE A 393 -0.29 21.88 11.34
CA ILE A 393 -1.48 21.51 10.57
C ILE A 393 -2.67 21.21 11.49
N PHE A 394 -2.48 20.40 12.53
CA PHE A 394 -3.55 20.01 13.43
C PHE A 394 -3.99 21.08 14.43
N ASN A 395 -3.33 22.25 14.45
CA ASN A 395 -3.76 23.41 15.22
C ASN A 395 -4.07 24.63 14.34
N ALA A 396 -4.21 24.43 13.03
CA ALA A 396 -4.59 25.48 12.09
C ALA A 396 -5.93 26.12 12.49
N LYS A 397 -5.96 27.45 12.53
CA LYS A 397 -7.12 28.27 12.88
C LYS A 397 -7.74 28.97 11.68
N SER A 398 -6.96 29.19 10.63
CA SER A 398 -7.41 29.78 9.38
C SER A 398 -6.91 29.01 8.16
N ILE A 399 -7.41 29.37 6.98
CA ILE A 399 -6.96 28.79 5.72
C ILE A 399 -5.48 29.12 5.48
N GLU A 400 -5.04 30.33 5.85
CA GLU A 400 -3.64 30.75 5.74
C GLU A 400 -2.71 29.90 6.61
N ASP A 401 -3.17 29.41 7.77
CA ASP A 401 -2.41 28.48 8.60
C ASP A 401 -2.22 27.12 7.88
N ILE A 402 -3.23 26.66 7.15
CA ILE A 402 -3.18 25.42 6.36
C ILE A 402 -2.21 25.59 5.20
N GLU A 403 -2.33 26.69 4.45
CA GLU A 403 -1.48 26.98 3.30
C GLU A 403 0.00 27.10 3.72
N SER A 404 0.29 27.86 4.79
CA SER A 404 1.66 28.00 5.30
C SER A 404 2.25 26.71 5.89
N SER A 405 1.38 25.80 6.36
CA SER A 405 1.78 24.51 6.93
C SER A 405 1.63 23.36 5.94
N ASN A 406 1.35 23.64 4.66
CA ASN A 406 1.01 22.65 3.64
C ASN A 406 2.21 21.72 3.32
N PRO A 407 2.08 20.40 3.51
CA PRO A 407 3.16 19.45 3.23
C PRO A 407 3.41 19.31 1.72
N PHE A 408 2.40 19.50 0.87
CA PHE A 408 2.52 19.45 -0.59
C PHE A 408 3.26 20.67 -1.14
N GLN A 409 3.02 21.86 -0.56
CA GLN A 409 3.77 23.06 -0.91
C GLN A 409 5.25 22.93 -0.52
N ARG A 410 5.54 22.48 0.71
CA ARG A 410 6.94 22.22 1.14
C ARG A 410 7.63 21.24 0.22
N TRP A 411 6.92 20.17 -0.19
CA TRP A 411 7.43 19.21 -1.14
C TRP A 411 7.77 19.87 -2.50
N ASN A 412 6.87 20.68 -3.04
CA ASN A 412 7.13 21.44 -4.27
C ASN A 412 8.34 22.37 -4.15
N GLU A 413 8.50 23.05 -3.02
CA GLU A 413 9.66 23.90 -2.73
C GLU A 413 10.96 23.07 -2.64
N GLU A 414 10.95 21.90 -1.97
CA GLU A 414 12.08 20.96 -1.91
C GLU A 414 12.50 20.47 -3.31
N LEU A 415 11.53 20.25 -4.20
CA LEU A 415 11.79 19.86 -5.59
C LEU A 415 12.40 21.00 -6.41
N GLN A 416 11.94 22.25 -6.24
CA GLN A 416 12.42 23.42 -6.99
C GLN A 416 13.86 23.81 -6.63
N LEU A 417 14.29 23.62 -5.38
CA LEU A 417 15.66 23.89 -4.94
C LEU A 417 16.71 23.01 -5.65
N ASN A 418 16.30 21.85 -6.15
CA ASN A 418 17.14 20.92 -6.91
C ASN A 418 17.00 21.21 -8.41
N SER A 419 17.64 22.29 -8.89
CA SER A 419 17.50 22.81 -10.26
C SER A 419 17.95 21.88 -11.41
N ARG A 420 18.54 20.72 -11.12
CA ARG A 420 18.86 19.71 -12.13
C ARG A 420 17.66 18.78 -12.32
N ARG A 421 17.11 18.76 -13.54
CA ARG A 421 15.98 17.90 -13.94
C ARG A 421 16.12 16.45 -13.45
N SER A 422 17.30 15.86 -13.56
CA SER A 422 17.57 14.50 -13.07
C SER A 422 17.46 14.31 -11.56
N HIS A 423 17.71 15.34 -10.75
CA HIS A 423 17.56 15.27 -9.30
C HIS A 423 16.09 15.43 -8.89
N ARG A 424 15.33 16.27 -9.60
CA ARG A 424 13.89 16.41 -9.42
C ARG A 424 13.18 15.10 -9.72
N GLU A 425 13.46 14.51 -10.89
CA GLU A 425 12.93 13.19 -11.28
C GLU A 425 13.27 12.17 -10.19
N ASN A 426 14.55 12.00 -9.84
CA ASN A 426 14.96 11.06 -8.78
C ASN A 426 14.21 11.27 -7.44
N ASN A 427 14.03 12.52 -7.00
CA ASN A 427 13.34 12.79 -5.73
C ASN A 427 11.85 12.43 -5.79
N ILE A 428 11.16 12.72 -6.89
CA ILE A 428 9.76 12.31 -7.11
C ILE A 428 9.66 10.78 -7.06
N HIS A 429 10.60 10.12 -7.72
CA HIS A 429 10.71 8.68 -7.79
C HIS A 429 10.90 8.00 -6.41
N PHE A 430 11.70 8.59 -5.52
CA PHE A 430 11.85 8.07 -4.15
C PHE A 430 10.64 8.35 -3.24
N LYS A 431 9.72 9.22 -3.68
CA LYS A 431 8.50 9.56 -2.94
C LYS A 431 7.35 8.65 -3.38
N GLY A 432 6.46 8.32 -2.46
CA GLY A 432 5.31 7.48 -2.78
C GLY A 432 5.74 6.02 -2.98
N ALA A 433 5.72 5.49 -4.20
CA ALA A 433 6.06 4.10 -4.49
C ALA A 433 7.44 3.65 -3.96
N GLY A 434 8.42 4.56 -3.91
CA GLY A 434 9.74 4.29 -3.31
C GLY A 434 9.76 4.30 -1.77
N SER A 435 8.87 5.06 -1.13
CA SER A 435 8.83 5.24 0.33
C SER A 435 7.67 4.53 1.03
N ILE A 436 6.67 4.10 0.28
CA ILE A 436 5.41 3.52 0.76
C ILE A 436 5.14 2.19 0.07
N LYS A 437 4.80 1.17 0.85
CA LYS A 437 4.41 -0.16 0.38
C LYS A 437 3.01 -0.51 0.87
N LEU A 438 2.20 -1.09 -0.02
CA LEU A 438 0.94 -1.72 0.37
C LEU A 438 1.21 -3.04 1.10
N GLN A 439 0.65 -3.20 2.30
CA GLN A 439 0.78 -4.42 3.09
C GLN A 439 -0.45 -5.33 2.94
N ASN A 440 -1.61 -4.82 3.32
CA ASN A 440 -2.89 -5.55 3.27
C ASN A 440 -4.01 -4.65 2.75
N ARG A 441 -5.12 -5.30 2.42
CA ARG A 441 -6.34 -4.69 1.89
C ARG A 441 -7.54 -5.31 2.60
N SER A 442 -8.55 -4.49 2.85
CA SER A 442 -9.84 -4.94 3.37
C SER A 442 -10.94 -4.33 2.51
N PHE A 443 -11.83 -5.16 1.97
CA PHE A 443 -12.87 -4.74 1.03
C PHE A 443 -14.19 -4.42 1.75
N PHE A 444 -14.83 -3.32 1.35
CA PHE A 444 -16.05 -2.80 1.96
C PHE A 444 -17.05 -2.31 0.93
N SER A 445 -18.33 -2.42 1.25
CA SER A 445 -19.38 -1.82 0.44
C SER A 445 -19.32 -0.29 0.54
N GLU A 446 -19.93 0.38 -0.42
CA GLU A 446 -20.09 1.85 -0.35
C GLU A 446 -20.79 2.30 0.93
N VAL A 447 -21.90 1.65 1.28
CA VAL A 447 -22.69 1.98 2.47
C VAL A 447 -21.84 1.79 3.73
N ASP A 448 -21.13 0.67 3.85
CA ASP A 448 -20.28 0.40 5.02
C ASP A 448 -19.14 1.40 5.14
N SER A 449 -18.52 1.77 4.01
CA SER A 449 -17.40 2.70 3.96
C SER A 449 -17.84 4.11 4.38
N GLN A 450 -18.91 4.63 3.77
CA GLN A 450 -19.45 5.95 4.15
C GLN A 450 -19.92 5.96 5.61
N HIS A 451 -20.65 4.93 6.05
CA HIS A 451 -21.13 4.82 7.42
C HIS A 451 -19.98 4.75 8.44
N PHE A 452 -18.92 3.99 8.14
CA PHE A 452 -17.74 3.94 8.99
C PHE A 452 -17.08 5.31 9.10
N LEU A 453 -16.80 5.99 7.98
CA LEU A 453 -16.10 7.28 7.98
C LEU A 453 -16.92 8.37 8.68
N SER A 454 -18.22 8.46 8.38
CA SER A 454 -19.12 9.41 9.04
C SER A 454 -19.10 9.24 10.56
N ASN A 455 -19.32 8.00 11.05
CA ASN A 455 -19.34 7.74 12.48
C ASN A 455 -17.97 7.94 13.13
N PHE A 456 -16.89 7.59 12.43
CA PHE A 456 -15.52 7.75 12.90
C PHE A 456 -15.18 9.23 13.12
N VAL A 457 -15.36 10.06 12.08
CA VAL A 457 -15.09 11.50 12.14
C VAL A 457 -16.02 12.19 13.15
N GLN A 458 -17.31 11.85 13.16
CA GLN A 458 -18.27 12.42 14.11
C GLN A 458 -17.91 12.08 15.57
N SER A 459 -17.47 10.85 15.83
CA SER A 459 -17.08 10.42 17.19
C SER A 459 -15.83 11.14 17.67
N ILE A 460 -14.82 11.29 16.80
CA ILE A 460 -13.58 12.03 17.12
C ILE A 460 -13.90 13.50 17.38
N ALA A 461 -14.72 14.13 16.54
CA ALA A 461 -15.16 15.51 16.72
C ALA A 461 -15.96 15.69 18.02
N SER A 462 -16.77 14.70 18.42
CA SER A 462 -17.53 14.77 19.68
C SER A 462 -16.65 14.74 20.94
N MET A 463 -15.46 14.12 20.87
CA MET A 463 -14.49 14.13 21.97
C MET A 463 -13.90 15.53 22.20
N ASN A 464 -13.71 16.31 21.12
CA ASN A 464 -13.33 17.72 21.21
C ASN A 464 -14.39 18.56 21.91
N MET A 465 -15.66 18.41 21.52
CA MET A 465 -16.76 19.18 22.12
C MET A 465 -16.88 18.95 23.63
N LYS A 466 -16.54 17.73 24.10
CA LYS A 466 -16.53 17.37 25.53
C LYS A 466 -15.24 17.76 26.25
N LYS A 467 -14.25 18.31 25.53
CA LYS A 467 -12.91 18.68 26.01
C LYS A 467 -12.17 17.55 26.73
N THR A 468 -12.45 16.30 26.35
CA THR A 468 -11.82 15.12 26.98
C THR A 468 -10.40 14.91 26.47
N SER A 469 -10.16 15.25 25.20
CA SER A 469 -8.88 15.11 24.51
C SER A 469 -8.75 16.21 23.45
N LYS A 470 -7.52 16.62 23.11
CA LYS A 470 -7.28 17.41 21.90
C LYS A 470 -7.38 16.47 20.70
N THR A 471 -8.36 16.68 19.83
CA THR A 471 -8.53 15.86 18.64
C THR A 471 -8.46 16.68 17.37
N SER A 472 -7.96 16.06 16.31
CA SER A 472 -7.93 16.67 14.99
C SER A 472 -8.00 15.58 13.92
N THR A 473 -8.73 15.86 12.85
CA THR A 473 -8.83 14.99 11.68
C THR A 473 -8.41 15.75 10.45
N LEU A 474 -7.36 15.27 9.78
CA LEU A 474 -6.97 15.69 8.44
C LEU A 474 -7.56 14.70 7.44
N ILE A 475 -8.30 15.19 6.46
CA ILE A 475 -8.85 14.42 5.35
C ILE A 475 -8.22 14.97 4.09
N PHE A 476 -7.64 14.13 3.25
CA PHE A 476 -7.00 14.58 2.02
C PHE A 476 -7.10 13.56 0.90
N GLY A 477 -7.06 14.05 -0.33
CA GLY A 477 -7.13 13.29 -1.57
C GLY A 477 -6.92 14.22 -2.76
N SER A 478 -7.41 13.84 -3.93
CA SER A 478 -7.39 14.67 -5.13
C SER A 478 -8.71 14.63 -5.87
N HIS A 479 -9.07 15.77 -6.46
CA HIS A 479 -10.21 15.93 -7.37
C HIS A 479 -9.91 15.43 -8.78
N ASP A 480 -8.63 15.38 -9.17
CA ASP A 480 -8.29 15.24 -10.58
C ASP A 480 -8.23 13.77 -11.04
N ILE A 481 -8.21 12.82 -10.09
CA ILE A 481 -8.13 11.38 -10.36
C ILE A 481 -9.53 10.84 -10.71
N GLU A 482 -10.13 11.33 -11.79
CA GLU A 482 -11.28 10.69 -12.43
C GLU A 482 -10.81 9.91 -13.67
N THR A 483 -10.98 8.59 -13.66
CA THR A 483 -10.52 7.69 -14.74
C THR A 483 -11.46 7.67 -15.96
N ASN A 484 -11.90 8.82 -16.47
CA ASN A 484 -12.72 8.88 -17.68
C ASN A 484 -11.83 8.93 -18.94
N TYR A 485 -11.33 7.77 -19.35
CA TYR A 485 -10.60 7.59 -20.62
C TYR A 485 -11.53 6.94 -21.64
N THR A 486 -12.26 7.74 -22.39
CA THR A 486 -13.02 7.27 -23.56
C THR A 486 -12.58 8.07 -24.76
N ASP A 487 -11.99 7.40 -25.77
CA ASP A 487 -11.88 7.99 -27.11
C ASP A 487 -10.52 8.38 -27.67
N ASP A 488 -9.41 8.21 -26.96
CA ASP A 488 -8.29 9.15 -27.16
C ASP A 488 -7.36 8.91 -28.37
N THR A 489 -7.19 9.95 -29.18
CA THR A 489 -6.07 10.19 -30.11
C THR A 489 -4.71 10.24 -29.38
N GLU A 490 -3.59 10.19 -30.11
CA GLU A 490 -2.23 10.21 -29.52
C GLU A 490 -1.93 11.53 -28.76
N GLU A 491 -2.54 12.65 -29.16
CA GLU A 491 -2.49 13.92 -28.41
C GLU A 491 -3.34 13.87 -27.12
N GLU A 492 -4.49 13.18 -27.14
CA GLU A 492 -5.33 12.98 -25.96
C GLU A 492 -4.69 11.99 -24.97
N ARG A 493 -3.89 11.01 -25.43
CA ARG A 493 -3.08 10.14 -24.53
C ARG A 493 -2.15 10.94 -23.62
N ARG A 494 -1.43 11.91 -24.19
CA ARG A 494 -0.50 12.80 -23.45
C ARG A 494 -1.21 13.78 -22.52
N GLN A 495 -2.47 14.12 -22.81
CA GLN A 495 -3.25 15.05 -21.98
C GLN A 495 -4.01 14.33 -20.86
N ASN A 496 -4.36 13.05 -21.05
CA ASN A 496 -5.25 12.35 -20.13
C ASN A 496 -4.52 11.62 -19.01
N ILE A 497 -3.24 11.26 -19.16
CA ILE A 497 -2.45 10.72 -18.04
C ILE A 497 -1.96 11.89 -17.19
N GLN A 498 -2.67 12.17 -16.10
CA GLN A 498 -2.28 13.25 -15.20
C GLN A 498 -1.05 12.87 -14.39
N PHE A 499 0.07 13.49 -14.74
CA PHE A 499 1.32 13.40 -13.98
C PHE A 499 1.34 14.36 -12.78
N SER A 500 0.45 15.35 -12.78
CA SER A 500 0.25 16.28 -11.69
C SER A 500 -1.02 15.96 -10.92
N ILE A 501 -0.95 15.92 -9.60
CA ILE A 501 -2.11 15.80 -8.72
C ILE A 501 -2.36 17.16 -8.06
N THR A 502 -3.59 17.68 -8.12
CA THR A 502 -4.05 18.80 -7.27
C THR A 502 -4.62 18.22 -5.97
N PRO A 503 -3.93 18.36 -4.83
CA PRO A 503 -4.44 17.83 -3.57
C PRO A 503 -5.47 18.77 -2.98
N HIS A 504 -6.47 18.17 -2.32
CA HIS A 504 -7.44 18.88 -1.49
C HIS A 504 -7.28 18.43 -0.04
N MET A 505 -7.37 19.37 0.90
CA MET A 505 -7.31 19.08 2.34
C MET A 505 -8.53 19.65 3.06
N ILE A 506 -9.10 18.84 3.95
CA ILE A 506 -10.11 19.25 4.93
C ILE A 506 -9.56 18.94 6.32
N ILE A 507 -9.56 19.94 7.20
CA ILE A 507 -9.14 19.80 8.59
C ILE A 507 -10.33 20.06 9.51
N ILE A 508 -10.51 19.19 10.50
CA ILE A 508 -11.53 19.30 11.54
C ILE A 508 -10.81 19.36 12.89
N ASN A 509 -10.75 20.56 13.48
CA ASN A 509 -10.13 20.84 14.77
C ASN A 509 -11.19 21.17 15.83
N GLY A 510 -10.87 20.97 17.10
CA GLY A 510 -11.63 21.57 18.20
C GLY A 510 -11.22 23.02 18.39
N SER A 511 -12.17 23.94 18.57
CA SER A 511 -11.90 25.37 18.73
C SER A 511 -11.42 25.79 20.13
#